data_AF-A0A6P8ETE3-F1
#
_entry.id   AF-A0A6P8ETE3-F1
#
_cell.length_a   1.000
_cell.length_b   1.000
_cell.length_c   1.000
_cell.angle_alpha   90.00
_cell.angle_beta   90.00
_cell.angle_gamma   90.00
#
_symmetry.space_group_name_H-M   'P 1'
#
loop_
_entity.id
_entity.type
_entity.pdbx_description
1 polymer ?
#
loop_
_entity_poly.entity_id
_entity_poly.type
_entity_poly.pdbx_seq_one_letter_code
_entity_poly.pdbx_strand_id
1 'polypeptide(L)'
;MRCIEGCWDQEDQRGVYSCSLCKHTFTPRPTLYKNTLVAEMVETFRKTRIQAFPITPSDDGPGHVECDVCTGRKLKAVKSCLDCLLSYCETHLKVHNDVNPGRKHSVIDAMGQLQERICSHHKKFLEIFCRTDQSLICYLCKLDEHRGHDTVSAAAERTDKQRQLGQTQEVVRISAAVTNIQIIKSLEYADPELPVRRTSSKENLPPSSKSLLTDSNSL
;
A
#
# COMPACT_ATOMS: atom_id res chain seq x y z
N MET A 1 3.48 42.96 0.45
CA MET A 1 4.20 44.01 -0.32
C MET A 1 5.53 44.39 0.35
N ARG A 2 5.69 44.13 1.66
CA ARG A 2 6.93 44.36 2.43
C ARG A 2 8.24 43.92 1.78
N CYS A 3 8.27 42.85 0.98
CA CYS A 3 9.51 42.38 0.36
C CYS A 3 10.04 43.33 -0.72
N ILE A 4 9.16 43.98 -1.51
CA ILE A 4 9.58 44.93 -2.55
C ILE A 4 9.86 46.28 -1.92
N GLU A 5 8.99 46.71 -0.99
CA GLU A 5 9.18 47.94 -0.21
C GLU A 5 10.54 47.94 0.50
N GLY A 6 10.86 46.86 1.23
CA GLY A 6 12.14 46.73 1.92
C GLY A 6 13.37 46.64 1.01
N CYS A 7 13.23 46.14 -0.23
CA CYS A 7 14.32 46.21 -1.21
C CYS A 7 14.62 47.67 -1.62
N TRP A 8 13.57 48.47 -1.83
CA TRP A 8 13.72 49.87 -2.21
C TRP A 8 14.12 50.77 -1.04
N ASP A 9 13.70 50.46 0.18
CA ASP A 9 14.11 51.19 1.40
C ASP A 9 15.64 51.15 1.59
N GLN A 10 16.30 50.04 1.21
CA GLN A 10 17.77 49.92 1.26
C GLN A 10 18.46 50.78 0.17
N GLU A 11 17.77 51.08 -0.94
CA GLU A 11 18.28 51.85 -2.08
C GLU A 11 17.94 53.35 -1.99
N ASP A 12 17.18 53.79 -0.97
CA ASP A 12 16.74 55.18 -0.79
C ASP A 12 17.93 56.16 -0.75
N GLN A 13 19.08 55.76 -0.19
CA GLN A 13 20.29 56.60 -0.14
C GLN A 13 20.93 56.82 -1.52
N ARG A 14 20.72 55.91 -2.48
CA ARG A 14 21.23 56.06 -3.87
C ARG A 14 20.27 56.86 -4.74
N GLY A 15 19.01 57.02 -4.34
CA GLY A 15 17.99 57.76 -5.10
C GLY A 15 17.59 57.12 -6.44
N VAL A 16 18.07 55.91 -6.73
CA VAL A 16 17.80 55.14 -7.96
C VAL A 16 17.31 53.75 -7.54
N TYR A 17 16.09 53.41 -7.94
CA TYR A 17 15.41 52.19 -7.50
C TYR A 17 15.39 51.16 -8.60
N SER A 18 15.61 49.89 -8.29
CA SER A 18 15.62 48.83 -9.30
C SER A 18 14.55 47.76 -9.10
N CYS A 19 13.96 47.26 -10.20
CA CYS A 19 13.13 46.07 -10.14
C CYS A 19 13.99 44.82 -9.91
N SER A 20 13.70 44.05 -8.86
CA SER A 20 14.49 42.86 -8.50
C SER A 20 14.47 41.77 -9.59
N LEU A 21 13.41 41.72 -10.39
CA LEU A 21 13.22 40.73 -11.45
C LEU A 21 13.84 41.15 -12.79
N CYS A 22 13.49 42.33 -13.31
CA CYS A 22 13.90 42.77 -14.65
C CYS A 22 15.06 43.78 -14.67
N LYS A 23 15.55 44.21 -13.50
CA LYS A 23 16.65 45.17 -13.32
C LYS A 23 16.43 46.56 -13.92
N HIS A 24 15.22 46.87 -14.36
CA HIS A 24 14.86 48.21 -14.81
C HIS A 24 14.96 49.20 -13.65
N THR A 25 15.51 50.40 -13.92
CA THR A 25 15.75 51.45 -12.93
C THR A 25 14.71 52.56 -13.00
N PHE A 26 14.37 53.12 -11.86
CA PHE A 26 13.34 54.16 -11.73
C PHE A 26 13.85 55.34 -10.90
N THR A 27 13.48 56.54 -11.35
CA THR A 27 13.67 57.81 -10.65
C THR A 27 12.48 58.73 -11.03
N PRO A 28 11.57 59.09 -10.10
CA PRO A 28 11.56 58.85 -8.66
C PRO A 28 11.07 57.44 -8.26
N ARG A 29 10.99 57.16 -6.95
CA ARG A 29 10.53 55.88 -6.39
C ARG A 29 9.13 55.49 -6.92
N PRO A 30 8.94 54.29 -7.49
CA PRO A 30 7.63 53.87 -7.99
C PRO A 30 6.62 53.61 -6.86
N THR A 31 5.35 53.92 -7.12
CA THR A 31 4.24 53.55 -6.22
C THR A 31 3.77 52.12 -6.50
N LEU A 32 3.70 51.27 -5.46
CA LEU A 32 3.22 49.90 -5.58
C LEU A 32 1.71 49.82 -5.42
N TYR A 33 1.06 49.16 -6.37
CA TYR A 33 -0.35 48.81 -6.28
C TYR A 33 -0.50 47.29 -6.18
N LYS A 34 -1.46 46.85 -5.36
CA LYS A 34 -1.82 45.43 -5.30
C LYS A 34 -2.59 45.07 -6.57
N ASN A 35 -2.15 44.03 -7.25
CA ASN A 35 -2.93 43.45 -8.34
C ASN A 35 -4.12 42.68 -7.75
N THR A 36 -5.31 43.26 -7.83
CA THR A 36 -6.55 42.70 -7.29
C THR A 36 -6.98 41.43 -8.01
N LEU A 37 -6.79 41.36 -9.34
CA LEU A 37 -7.11 40.16 -10.13
C LEU A 37 -6.30 38.95 -9.66
N VAL A 38 -4.99 39.12 -9.48
CA VAL A 38 -4.12 38.04 -8.99
C VAL A 38 -4.48 37.66 -7.54
N ALA A 39 -4.80 38.65 -6.69
CA ALA A 39 -5.24 38.39 -5.33
C ALA A 39 -6.55 37.58 -5.30
N GLU A 40 -7.54 37.95 -6.12
CA GLU A 40 -8.81 37.22 -6.26
C GLU A 40 -8.62 35.82 -6.82
N MET A 41 -7.74 35.63 -7.82
CA MET A 41 -7.39 34.30 -8.34
C MET A 41 -6.76 33.41 -7.26
N VAL A 42 -5.89 33.95 -6.42
CA VAL A 42 -5.28 33.19 -5.31
C VAL A 42 -6.31 32.86 -4.23
N GLU A 43 -7.19 33.79 -3.89
CA GLU A 43 -8.25 33.57 -2.90
C GLU A 43 -9.32 32.59 -3.39
N THR A 44 -9.71 32.65 -4.67
CA THR A 44 -10.58 31.65 -5.30
C THR A 44 -9.91 30.28 -5.30
N PHE A 45 -8.63 30.18 -5.68
CA PHE A 45 -7.88 28.93 -5.62
C PHE A 45 -7.82 28.34 -4.19
N ARG A 46 -7.61 29.18 -3.17
CA ARG A 46 -7.65 28.77 -1.75
C ARG A 46 -9.03 28.27 -1.33
N LYS A 47 -10.10 28.96 -1.75
CA LYS A 47 -11.49 28.59 -1.43
C LYS A 47 -11.93 27.32 -2.16
N THR A 48 -11.57 27.14 -3.43
CA THR A 48 -11.86 25.93 -4.22
C THR A 48 -11.17 24.70 -3.63
N ARG A 49 -9.99 24.85 -3.01
CA ARG A 49 -9.30 23.76 -2.29
C ARG A 49 -10.05 23.27 -1.04
N ILE A 50 -10.89 24.12 -0.44
CA ILE A 50 -11.64 23.82 0.81
C ILE A 50 -13.07 23.32 0.51
N GLN A 51 -13.62 23.57 -0.68
CA GLN A 51 -15.02 23.23 -1.03
C GLN A 51 -15.21 21.98 -1.91
N ALA A 52 -14.15 21.22 -2.23
CA ALA A 52 -14.32 19.93 -2.91
C ALA A 52 -14.77 18.84 -1.92
N PHE A 53 -16.09 18.72 -1.76
CA PHE A 53 -16.91 17.62 -1.24
C PHE A 53 -16.54 16.95 0.11
N PRO A 54 -17.46 16.87 1.08
CA PRO A 54 -17.42 15.79 2.06
C PRO A 54 -17.80 14.50 1.33
N ILE A 55 -17.08 13.40 1.58
CA ILE A 55 -17.63 12.05 1.76
C ILE A 55 -16.48 11.03 1.84
N THR A 56 -16.57 10.29 2.96
CA THR A 56 -16.00 8.99 3.33
C THR A 56 -14.47 8.79 3.30
N PRO A 57 -13.86 8.31 4.41
CA PRO A 57 -12.61 7.57 4.35
C PRO A 57 -12.79 6.51 3.26
N SER A 58 -11.92 6.54 2.26
CA SER A 58 -11.88 5.46 1.28
C SER A 58 -11.58 4.18 2.06
N ASP A 59 -12.39 3.16 1.81
CA ASP A 59 -12.21 1.83 2.35
C ASP A 59 -10.79 1.35 1.99
N ASP A 60 -9.88 1.41 2.97
CA ASP A 60 -8.45 1.13 2.84
C ASP A 60 -8.24 -0.38 2.65
N GLY A 61 -8.62 -0.87 1.47
CA GLY A 61 -8.18 -2.17 0.99
C GLY A 61 -6.67 -2.14 0.71
N PRO A 62 -5.90 -3.17 1.10
CA PRO A 62 -4.49 -3.26 0.78
C PRO A 62 -4.30 -3.24 -0.75
N GLY A 63 -3.68 -2.17 -1.27
CA GLY A 63 -3.43 -2.01 -2.72
C GLY A 63 -3.69 -0.62 -3.30
N HIS A 64 -4.10 0.38 -2.50
CA HIS A 64 -4.31 1.73 -3.00
C HIS A 64 -2.98 2.49 -3.24
N VAL A 65 -2.68 2.79 -4.50
CA VAL A 65 -1.55 3.64 -4.89
C VAL A 65 -2.03 5.08 -5.04
N GLU A 66 -1.33 6.01 -4.42
CA GLU A 66 -1.63 7.43 -4.53
C GLU A 66 -0.94 8.08 -5.73
N CYS A 67 -1.52 9.14 -6.28
CA CYS A 67 -0.88 9.94 -7.31
C CYS A 67 0.23 10.81 -6.72
N ASP A 68 1.40 10.77 -7.37
CA ASP A 68 2.59 11.51 -6.93
C ASP A 68 2.58 13.00 -7.28
N VAL A 69 1.78 13.38 -8.27
CA VAL A 69 1.73 14.76 -8.81
C VAL A 69 0.73 15.64 -8.06
N CYS A 70 -0.23 15.04 -7.35
CA CYS A 70 -1.21 15.79 -6.57
C CYS A 70 -0.54 16.63 -5.47
N THR A 71 -0.72 17.95 -5.53
CA THR A 71 -0.15 18.90 -4.55
C THR A 71 -1.00 19.12 -3.29
N GLY A 72 -2.10 18.37 -3.16
CA GLY A 72 -3.06 18.44 -2.04
C GLY A 72 -3.49 17.04 -1.60
N ARG A 73 -4.80 16.79 -1.49
CA ARG A 73 -5.30 15.42 -1.32
C ARG A 73 -4.84 14.60 -2.53
N LYS A 74 -4.10 13.52 -2.28
CA LYS A 74 -3.66 12.62 -3.34
C LYS A 74 -4.83 11.77 -3.81
N LEU A 75 -5.07 11.78 -5.11
CA LEU A 75 -6.08 10.93 -5.74
C LEU A 75 -5.50 9.53 -5.98
N LYS A 76 -6.38 8.53 -6.12
CA LYS A 76 -5.99 7.19 -6.56
C LYS A 76 -5.25 7.26 -7.88
N ALA A 77 -4.07 6.66 -7.94
CA ALA A 77 -3.36 6.44 -9.18
C ALA A 77 -4.01 5.32 -9.99
N VAL A 78 -4.13 5.54 -11.29
CA VAL A 78 -4.68 4.57 -12.26
C VAL A 78 -3.57 3.91 -13.07
N LYS A 79 -2.48 4.65 -13.35
CA LYS A 79 -1.31 4.15 -14.09
C LYS A 79 -0.02 4.63 -13.45
N SER A 80 1.05 3.86 -13.64
CA SER A 80 2.42 4.24 -13.33
C SER A 80 3.23 4.31 -14.61
N CYS A 81 4.02 5.36 -14.78
CA CYS A 81 4.97 5.49 -15.90
C CYS A 81 6.31 4.84 -15.54
N LEU A 82 6.80 3.97 -16.41
CA LEU A 82 8.06 3.26 -16.22
C LEU A 82 9.29 4.14 -16.46
N ASP A 83 9.10 5.27 -17.13
CA ASP A 83 10.17 6.20 -17.47
C ASP A 83 10.27 7.35 -16.45
N CYS A 84 9.12 7.90 -16.05
CA CYS A 84 9.07 8.94 -15.02
C CYS A 84 9.21 8.37 -13.60
N LEU A 85 8.92 7.07 -13.43
CA LEU A 85 8.85 6.40 -12.11
C LEU A 85 7.83 7.06 -11.16
N LEU A 86 6.72 7.52 -11.74
CA LEU A 86 5.63 8.19 -11.03
C LEU A 86 4.30 7.52 -11.32
N SER A 87 3.42 7.56 -10.33
CA SER A 87 2.04 7.12 -10.38
C SER A 87 1.10 8.32 -10.57
N TYR A 88 0.18 8.18 -11.53
CA TYR A 88 -0.71 9.24 -11.98
C TYR A 88 -2.17 8.84 -11.75
N CYS A 89 -2.96 9.75 -11.17
CA CYS A 89 -4.40 9.71 -11.30
C CYS A 89 -4.81 10.08 -12.73
N GLU A 90 -6.08 9.86 -13.09
CA GLU A 90 -6.55 10.00 -14.48
C GLU A 90 -6.30 11.39 -15.07
N THR A 91 -6.48 12.45 -14.28
CA THR A 91 -6.24 13.83 -14.72
C THR A 91 -4.77 14.09 -15.01
N HIS A 92 -3.87 13.69 -14.11
CA HIS A 92 -2.43 13.87 -14.31
C HIS A 92 -1.86 12.94 -15.38
N LEU A 93 -2.45 11.75 -15.57
CA LEU A 93 -2.08 10.82 -16.64
C LEU A 93 -2.41 11.41 -18.01
N LYS A 94 -3.57 12.07 -18.15
CA LYS A 94 -3.94 12.75 -19.39
C LYS A 94 -2.92 13.82 -19.75
N VAL A 95 -2.59 14.71 -18.79
CA VAL A 95 -1.56 15.74 -18.99
C VAL A 95 -0.21 15.13 -19.35
N HIS A 96 0.19 14.05 -18.66
CA HIS A 96 1.41 13.31 -18.97
C HIS A 96 1.43 12.82 -20.43
N ASN A 97 0.33 12.23 -20.92
CA ASN A 97 0.26 11.72 -22.28
C ASN A 97 0.23 12.83 -23.34
N ASP A 98 -0.42 13.95 -23.03
CA ASP A 98 -0.47 15.12 -23.92
C ASP A 98 0.93 15.75 -24.10
N VAL A 99 1.73 15.81 -23.02
CA VAL A 99 3.12 16.30 -23.05
C VAL A 99 4.08 15.28 -23.69
N ASN A 100 3.73 13.99 -23.68
CA ASN A 100 4.53 12.90 -24.25
C ASN A 100 3.82 12.24 -25.44
N PRO A 101 3.58 12.96 -26.55
CA PRO A 101 2.88 12.42 -27.70
C PRO A 101 3.65 11.24 -28.32
N GLY A 102 2.91 10.23 -28.76
CA GLY A 102 3.46 9.04 -29.41
C GLY A 102 3.83 7.89 -28.47
N ARG A 103 3.32 7.86 -27.23
CA ARG A 103 3.56 6.77 -26.25
C ARG A 103 5.05 6.45 -26.06
N LYS A 104 5.90 7.49 -26.09
CA LYS A 104 7.34 7.36 -25.83
C LYS A 104 7.61 6.80 -24.44
N HIS A 105 6.73 7.12 -23.50
CA HIS A 105 6.76 6.59 -22.16
C HIS A 105 5.84 5.37 -22.05
N SER A 106 6.37 4.31 -21.45
CA SER A 106 5.59 3.10 -21.15
C SER A 106 4.82 3.30 -19.86
N VAL A 107 3.51 3.04 -19.89
CA VAL A 107 2.62 3.16 -18.73
C VAL A 107 1.96 1.81 -18.43
N ILE A 108 2.02 1.39 -17.17
CA ILE A 108 1.39 0.17 -16.66
C ILE A 108 0.32 0.50 -15.64
N ASP A 109 -0.52 -0.46 -15.26
CA ASP A 109 -1.47 -0.28 -14.15
C ASP A 109 -0.76 0.15 -12.88
N ALA A 110 -1.36 1.08 -12.15
CA ALA A 110 -0.82 1.52 -10.87
C ALA A 110 -0.79 0.30 -9.93
N MET A 111 0.42 -0.08 -9.52
CA MET A 111 0.67 -1.14 -8.55
C MET A 111 1.35 -0.56 -7.32
N GLY A 112 0.96 -1.05 -6.14
CA GLY A 112 1.68 -0.76 -4.90
C GLY A 112 3.16 -1.09 -5.05
N GLN A 113 4.02 -0.29 -4.40
CA GLN A 113 5.46 -0.54 -4.31
C GLN A 113 6.19 -0.57 -5.65
N LEU A 114 5.87 0.35 -6.57
CA LEU A 114 6.59 0.51 -7.84
C LEU A 114 8.12 0.59 -7.62
N GLN A 115 8.53 1.29 -6.56
CA GLN A 115 9.93 1.49 -6.18
C GLN A 115 10.68 0.17 -5.88
N GLU A 116 10.00 -0.80 -5.29
CA GLU A 116 10.58 -2.12 -4.98
C GLU A 116 10.79 -2.98 -6.23
N ARG A 117 10.18 -2.61 -7.35
CA ARG A 117 10.32 -3.29 -8.65
C ARG A 117 11.33 -2.61 -9.57
N ILE A 118 12.09 -1.64 -9.07
CA ILE A 118 13.08 -0.90 -9.82
C ILE A 118 14.47 -1.25 -9.28
N CYS A 119 15.38 -1.59 -10.19
CA CYS A 119 16.78 -1.82 -9.88
C CYS A 119 17.40 -0.57 -9.25
N SER A 120 17.96 -0.72 -8.05
CA SER A 120 18.61 0.35 -7.31
C SER A 120 19.79 0.95 -8.07
N HIS A 121 20.56 0.13 -8.79
CA HIS A 121 21.73 0.54 -9.56
C HIS A 121 21.36 1.18 -10.90
N HIS A 122 20.53 0.50 -11.69
CA HIS A 122 20.28 0.87 -13.09
C HIS A 122 19.02 1.69 -13.32
N LYS A 123 18.15 1.84 -12.31
CA LYS A 123 16.84 2.51 -12.42
C LYS A 123 15.97 1.92 -13.55
N LYS A 124 16.08 0.62 -13.78
CA LYS A 124 15.28 -0.16 -14.74
C LYS A 124 14.45 -1.21 -14.02
N PHE A 125 13.35 -1.65 -14.63
CA PHE A 125 12.46 -2.64 -14.03
C PHE A 125 13.15 -3.99 -13.81
N LEU A 126 12.77 -4.61 -12.70
CA LEU A 126 13.20 -5.94 -12.32
C LEU A 126 12.27 -6.98 -12.95
N GLU A 127 12.52 -7.29 -14.22
CA GLU A 127 11.70 -8.22 -15.02
C GLU A 127 12.29 -9.62 -15.15
N ILE A 128 13.53 -9.81 -14.68
CA ILE A 128 14.30 -11.04 -14.82
C ILE A 128 14.57 -11.60 -13.43
N PHE A 129 14.45 -12.91 -13.27
CA PHE A 129 14.84 -13.62 -12.05
C PHE A 129 16.12 -14.39 -12.32
N CYS A 130 17.16 -14.15 -11.51
CA CYS A 130 18.37 -14.93 -11.49
C CYS A 130 18.18 -16.11 -10.54
N ARG A 131 18.20 -17.34 -11.06
CA ARG A 131 18.08 -18.57 -10.26
C ARG A 131 19.35 -18.87 -9.47
N THR A 132 20.51 -18.52 -10.04
CA THR A 132 21.81 -18.67 -9.38
C THR A 132 21.87 -17.86 -8.08
N ASP A 133 21.48 -16.59 -8.12
CA ASP A 133 21.54 -15.69 -6.96
C ASP A 133 20.21 -15.54 -6.22
N GLN A 134 19.17 -16.22 -6.71
CA GLN A 134 17.79 -16.17 -6.20
C GLN A 134 17.22 -14.75 -6.05
N SER A 135 17.52 -13.87 -7.00
CA SER A 135 17.21 -12.44 -6.92
C SER A 135 16.50 -11.93 -8.18
N LEU A 136 15.70 -10.86 -8.00
CA LEU A 136 15.09 -10.11 -9.10
C LEU A 136 16.08 -9.06 -9.60
N ILE A 137 16.34 -9.07 -10.91
CA ILE A 137 17.34 -8.23 -11.58
C ILE A 137 16.75 -7.54 -12.82
N CYS A 138 17.38 -6.45 -13.27
CA CYS A 138 17.02 -5.80 -14.54
C CYS A 138 17.86 -6.32 -15.71
N TYR A 139 17.51 -5.93 -16.94
CA TYR A 139 18.22 -6.38 -18.13
C TYR A 139 19.70 -5.96 -18.16
N LEU A 140 20.06 -4.83 -17.54
CA LEU A 140 21.45 -4.37 -17.46
C LEU A 140 22.26 -5.23 -16.48
N CYS A 141 21.70 -5.56 -15.32
CA CYS A 141 22.31 -6.52 -14.38
C CYS A 141 22.58 -7.87 -15.05
N LYS A 142 21.67 -8.36 -15.90
CA LYS A 142 21.85 -9.61 -16.66
C LYS A 142 23.07 -9.57 -17.60
N LEU A 143 23.35 -8.41 -18.19
CA LEU A 143 24.45 -8.24 -19.14
C LEU A 143 25.81 -7.99 -18.46
N ASP A 144 25.79 -7.56 -17.21
CA ASP A 144 26.98 -7.20 -16.43
C ASP A 144 27.24 -8.21 -15.30
N GLU A 145 26.89 -7.89 -14.06
CA GLU A 145 27.16 -8.70 -12.85
C GLU A 145 26.63 -10.13 -12.92
N HIS A 146 25.49 -10.36 -13.57
CA HIS A 146 24.84 -11.68 -13.67
C HIS A 146 25.10 -12.37 -15.02
N ARG A 147 26.16 -11.98 -15.72
CA ARG A 147 26.48 -12.54 -17.03
C ARG A 147 26.84 -14.03 -16.92
N GLY A 148 26.06 -14.86 -17.59
CA GLY A 148 26.24 -16.32 -17.60
C GLY A 148 25.52 -17.06 -16.47
N HIS A 149 24.80 -16.35 -15.60
CA HIS A 149 23.94 -16.98 -14.60
C HIS A 149 22.67 -17.57 -15.24
N ASP A 150 22.07 -18.56 -14.57
CA ASP A 150 20.76 -19.08 -14.97
C ASP A 150 19.70 -18.01 -14.69
N THR A 151 19.07 -17.52 -15.76
CA THR A 151 18.11 -16.42 -15.69
C THR A 151 16.86 -16.76 -16.48
N VAL A 152 15.71 -16.44 -15.88
CA VAL A 152 14.38 -16.61 -16.48
C VAL A 152 13.58 -15.33 -16.32
N SER A 153 12.43 -15.21 -16.98
CA SER A 153 11.55 -14.06 -16.72
C SER A 153 10.94 -14.18 -15.31
N ALA A 154 10.76 -13.05 -14.65
CA ALA A 154 10.14 -12.99 -13.32
C ALA A 154 8.71 -13.59 -13.33
N ALA A 155 7.99 -13.45 -14.45
CA ALA A 155 6.66 -14.03 -14.63
C ALA A 155 6.70 -15.56 -14.69
N ALA A 156 7.65 -16.14 -15.44
CA ALA A 156 7.79 -17.59 -15.53
C ALA A 156 8.18 -18.20 -14.18
N GLU A 157 9.15 -17.59 -13.50
CA GLU A 157 9.57 -18.06 -12.16
C GLU A 157 8.42 -18.00 -11.15
N ARG A 158 7.62 -16.92 -11.17
CA ARG A 158 6.45 -16.81 -10.29
C ARG A 158 5.46 -17.96 -10.52
N THR A 159 5.16 -18.28 -11.78
CA THR A 159 4.26 -19.39 -12.11
C THR A 159 4.81 -20.72 -11.62
N ASP A 160 6.10 -20.97 -11.81
CA ASP A 160 6.74 -22.20 -11.35
C ASP A 160 6.74 -22.32 -9.82
N LYS A 161 7.12 -21.26 -9.11
CA LYS A 161 7.07 -21.23 -7.63
C LYS A 161 5.66 -21.40 -7.09
N GLN A 162 4.66 -20.77 -7.72
CA GLN A 162 3.26 -20.91 -7.32
C GLN A 162 2.78 -22.36 -7.45
N ARG A 163 3.17 -23.05 -8.53
CA ARG A 163 2.88 -24.47 -8.73
C ARG A 163 3.53 -25.35 -7.67
N GLN A 164 4.81 -25.12 -7.37
CA GLN A 164 5.55 -25.87 -6.35
C GLN A 164 4.95 -25.69 -4.95
N LEU A 165 4.56 -24.46 -4.61
CA LEU A 165 3.89 -24.17 -3.35
C LEU A 165 2.55 -24.91 -3.24
N GLY A 166 1.74 -24.94 -4.31
CA GLY A 166 0.49 -25.69 -4.33
C GLY A 166 0.68 -27.18 -4.12
N GLN A 167 1.68 -27.78 -4.76
CA GLN A 167 2.05 -29.20 -4.56
C GLN A 167 2.51 -29.47 -3.14
N THR A 168 3.38 -28.61 -2.59
CA THR A 168 3.89 -28.75 -1.22
C THR A 168 2.74 -28.63 -0.21
N GLN A 169 1.82 -27.69 -0.41
CA GLN A 169 0.65 -27.52 0.44
C GLN A 169 -0.24 -28.77 0.43
N GLU A 170 -0.41 -29.41 -0.72
CA GLU A 170 -1.18 -30.64 -0.83
C GLU A 170 -0.48 -31.82 -0.13
N VAL A 171 0.83 -31.98 -0.31
CA VAL A 171 1.61 -33.00 0.41
C VAL A 171 1.50 -32.82 1.92
N VAL A 172 1.62 -31.58 2.42
CA VAL A 172 1.47 -31.28 3.85
C VAL A 172 0.06 -31.62 4.35
N ARG A 173 -0.99 -31.31 3.58
CA ARG A 173 -2.37 -31.67 3.92
C ARG A 173 -2.58 -33.19 4.01
N ILE A 174 -2.11 -33.93 3.01
CA ILE A 174 -2.21 -35.40 2.98
C ILE A 174 -1.42 -36.00 4.14
N SER A 175 -0.20 -35.53 4.38
CA SER A 175 0.63 -35.99 5.50
C SER A 175 -0.04 -35.75 6.85
N ALA A 176 -0.68 -34.59 7.05
CA ALA A 176 -1.45 -34.30 8.24
C ALA A 176 -2.66 -35.26 8.39
N ALA A 177 -3.40 -35.51 7.30
CA ALA A 177 -4.54 -36.43 7.30
C ALA A 177 -4.12 -37.87 7.63
N VAL A 178 -3.03 -38.37 7.03
CA VAL A 178 -2.48 -39.70 7.31
C VAL A 178 -2.03 -39.81 8.77
N THR A 179 -1.39 -38.75 9.30
CA THR A 179 -0.96 -38.70 10.71
C THR A 179 -2.17 -38.75 11.65
N ASN A 180 -3.22 -37.99 11.35
CA ASN A 180 -4.48 -38.02 12.10
C ASN A 180 -5.14 -39.41 12.08
N ILE A 181 -5.18 -40.08 10.92
CA ILE A 181 -5.71 -41.45 10.81
C ILE A 181 -4.86 -42.43 11.62
N GLN A 182 -3.53 -42.31 11.58
CA GLN A 182 -2.63 -43.17 12.34
C GLN A 182 -2.80 -42.99 13.86
N ILE A 183 -3.00 -41.75 14.32
CA ILE A 183 -3.31 -41.45 15.72
C ILE A 183 -4.66 -42.08 16.11
N ILE A 184 -5.71 -41.89 15.31
CA ILE A 184 -7.04 -42.47 15.58
C ILE A 184 -6.96 -43.99 15.70
N LYS A 185 -6.30 -44.67 14.75
CA LYS A 185 -6.10 -46.13 14.83
C LYS A 185 -5.34 -46.52 16.09
N SER A 186 -4.31 -45.77 16.48
CA SER A 186 -3.54 -46.06 17.69
C SER A 186 -4.36 -45.88 18.98
N LEU A 187 -5.39 -45.02 18.96
CA LEU A 187 -6.35 -44.87 20.05
C LEU A 187 -7.42 -45.98 20.03
N GLU A 188 -7.80 -46.49 18.85
CA GLU A 188 -8.75 -47.59 18.70
C GLU A 188 -8.15 -48.97 19.08
N TYR A 189 -6.84 -49.16 18.90
CA TYR A 189 -6.11 -50.38 19.30
C TYR A 189 -5.60 -50.36 20.76
N ALA A 190 -5.81 -49.26 21.50
CA ALA A 190 -5.58 -49.21 22.94
C ALA A 190 -6.78 -49.87 23.66
N ASP A 191 -6.67 -51.18 23.87
CA ASP A 191 -7.74 -52.03 24.40
C ASP A 191 -8.23 -51.60 25.81
N PRO A 192 -9.54 -51.38 26.04
CA PRO A 192 -10.11 -51.14 27.36
C PRO A 192 -10.53 -52.45 28.04
N GLU A 193 -9.58 -53.30 28.43
CA GLU A 193 -9.87 -54.50 29.22
C GLU A 193 -9.17 -54.44 30.58
N LEU A 194 -9.94 -54.13 31.64
CA LEU A 194 -10.03 -54.83 32.95
C LEU A 194 -10.73 -53.95 34.04
N PRO A 195 -11.47 -54.53 35.01
CA PRO A 195 -12.73 -55.25 34.87
C PRO A 195 -13.88 -54.58 35.68
N VAL A 196 -15.12 -54.70 35.20
CA VAL A 196 -16.33 -54.34 35.94
C VAL A 196 -16.49 -55.25 37.17
N ARG A 197 -16.18 -54.74 38.36
CA ARG A 197 -16.54 -55.41 39.63
C ARG A 197 -18.02 -55.15 39.92
N ARG A 198 -18.88 -56.12 39.58
CA ARG A 198 -20.23 -56.22 40.17
C ARG A 198 -20.08 -56.62 41.63
N THR A 199 -20.34 -55.69 42.55
CA THR A 199 -20.70 -56.05 43.92
C THR A 199 -22.20 -55.88 44.07
N SER A 200 -22.93 -56.97 43.85
CA SER A 200 -24.25 -57.14 44.43
C SER A 200 -24.07 -57.37 45.93
N SER A 201 -24.49 -56.43 46.77
CA SER A 201 -24.80 -56.71 48.17
C SER A 201 -26.02 -55.91 48.54
N LYS A 202 -27.05 -56.69 48.90
CA LYS A 202 -28.38 -56.28 49.31
C LYS A 202 -28.34 -55.59 50.68
N GLU A 203 -29.45 -54.89 50.95
CA GLU A 203 -30.04 -54.63 52.26
C GLU A 203 -29.33 -53.63 53.19
N ASN A 204 -29.89 -52.43 53.32
CA ASN A 204 -30.93 -52.15 54.34
C ASN A 204 -31.43 -50.69 54.25
N LEU A 205 -32.74 -50.54 54.03
CA LEU A 205 -33.58 -49.41 54.52
C LEU A 205 -34.06 -49.82 55.95
N PRO A 206 -34.75 -49.01 56.80
CA PRO A 206 -35.18 -47.59 56.79
C PRO A 206 -34.80 -46.89 58.15
N PRO A 207 -35.39 -45.75 58.62
CA PRO A 207 -36.59 -45.05 58.15
C PRO A 207 -36.54 -43.52 57.99
N SER A 208 -37.37 -43.09 57.05
CA SER A 208 -38.31 -41.97 57.06
C SER A 208 -38.28 -41.00 58.23
N SER A 209 -38.09 -39.73 57.92
CA SER A 209 -38.67 -38.61 58.67
C SER A 209 -39.49 -37.76 57.69
N LYS A 210 -40.80 -37.69 57.94
CA LYS A 210 -41.74 -36.78 57.30
C LYS A 210 -41.64 -35.41 57.98
N SER A 211 -41.62 -34.32 57.21
CA SER A 211 -42.30 -33.05 57.54
C SER A 211 -42.34 -32.19 56.28
N LEU A 212 -43.49 -32.08 55.63
CA LEU A 212 -44.48 -31.00 55.80
C LEU A 212 -44.16 -29.79 54.89
N LEU A 213 -44.98 -29.68 53.83
CA LEU A 213 -45.71 -28.49 53.37
C LEU A 213 -45.12 -27.12 53.71
N THR A 214 -44.91 -26.28 52.69
CA THR A 214 -45.89 -25.22 52.35
C THR A 214 -45.62 -24.64 50.96
N ASP A 215 -46.70 -24.51 50.20
CA ASP A 215 -46.85 -23.67 49.02
C ASP A 215 -46.44 -22.21 49.28
N SER A 216 -45.95 -21.51 48.24
CA SER A 216 -46.23 -20.09 47.99
C SER A 216 -45.75 -19.65 46.60
N ASN A 217 -46.70 -19.65 45.68
CA ASN A 217 -46.97 -18.77 44.53
C ASN A 217 -46.24 -17.41 44.39
N SER A 218 -46.23 -16.97 43.11
CA SER A 218 -46.21 -15.58 42.57
C SER A 218 -44.84 -14.92 42.49
N LEU A 219 -44.35 -14.42 41.35
CA LEU A 219 -44.95 -13.75 40.18
C LEU A 219 -44.07 -13.96 38.94
#